data_AF-A0A1Y2BXX4-F1
#
_entry.id   AF-A0A1Y2BXX4-F1
#
_cell.length_a   1.000
_cell.length_b   1.000
_cell.length_c   1.000
_cell.angle_alpha   90.00
_cell.angle_beta   90.00
_cell.angle_gamma   90.00
#
_symmetry.space_group_name_H-M   'P 1'
#
loop_
_entity.id
_entity.type
_entity.pdbx_description
1 polymer ?
#
loop_
_entity_poly.entity_id
_entity_poly.type
_entity_poly.pdbx_seq_one_letter_code
_entity_poly.pdbx_strand_id
1 'polypeptide(L)'
;MGWNSWNRFRCRINEKLIRKQADALVSTGLSKLGYVYVNVDDCWQASRDSDGNIIEDFKAFPSGIKALSDYVHSKGLKFGLYSSAGTQTCEGRPGGLNHELQDARKYSEWKIDYFKYDNCMHEGRGDKTATKSRYGALRDALNATGRPINYALCSWGEVNVWEFGKELGNSWRTTLDIQDSWKSILSIINQNENLHKYAAPGGFNDMDMLEVGNGRMTQEEYRTHFSVWAALKSPLLLGHDLTKTTRKTLEIIGNKRVIAINQDPLGRSAILRIKYRNVFVWVGELVDGDRVLLVMNGGHKTVEVSIDMAIFAVSEKDVRESETYLLETKDLWENNEGTSVATWRNSIVAGRIPYHSVKMYRVSRKNGKFPSLQKAGRILEDIPITVVEYFSFVGYCSSFHRAVLILLPMGTTAGLLLSFAHHPDRTIDLPEEAKIESNQKYVTIQQAYELLKDDKYRREYDQFGSFYTPSPNKSSDTRAYGSAKWDWSVQDPGTRELD
;
A
#
# COMPACT_ATOMS: atom_id res chain seq x y z
N MET A 1 -7.96 16.61 3.85
CA MET A 1 -8.57 15.27 3.81
C MET A 1 -10.09 15.43 3.79
N GLY A 2 -10.85 14.45 3.31
CA GLY A 2 -12.30 14.60 3.17
C GLY A 2 -13.01 13.33 2.69
N TRP A 3 -14.15 13.52 2.05
CA TRP A 3 -15.00 12.48 1.48
C TRP A 3 -15.53 12.94 0.12
N ASN A 4 -15.74 12.00 -0.81
CA ASN A 4 -16.32 12.24 -2.11
C ASN A 4 -17.44 11.23 -2.40
N SER A 5 -18.52 11.67 -3.05
CA SER A 5 -19.71 10.86 -3.31
C SER A 5 -19.56 9.76 -4.37
N TRP A 6 -18.54 9.81 -5.22
CA TRP A 6 -18.50 9.08 -6.48
C TRP A 6 -18.45 7.56 -6.34
N ASN A 7 -17.41 7.02 -5.68
CA ASN A 7 -17.13 5.57 -5.68
C ASN A 7 -18.34 4.74 -5.26
N ARG A 8 -19.06 5.19 -4.23
CA ARG A 8 -20.23 4.48 -3.72
C ARG A 8 -21.53 4.82 -4.44
N PHE A 9 -21.79 6.09 -4.72
CA PHE A 9 -23.12 6.55 -5.09
C PHE A 9 -23.28 6.79 -6.59
N ARG A 10 -22.21 7.14 -7.32
CA ARG A 10 -22.26 7.56 -8.73
C ARG A 10 -23.31 8.68 -8.90
N CYS A 11 -24.10 8.68 -9.97
CA CYS A 11 -25.21 9.62 -10.14
C CYS A 11 -26.39 9.45 -9.15
N ARG A 12 -26.38 8.48 -8.23
CA ARG A 12 -27.47 8.28 -7.25
C ARG A 12 -27.30 9.17 -6.02
N ILE A 13 -27.00 10.44 -6.25
CA ILE A 13 -26.81 11.48 -5.23
C ILE A 13 -28.02 12.42 -5.19
N ASN A 14 -28.27 12.97 -4.01
CA ASN A 14 -29.26 14.02 -3.79
C ASN A 14 -28.93 14.75 -2.50
N GLU A 15 -29.60 15.87 -2.25
CA GLU A 15 -29.35 16.73 -1.09
C GLU A 15 -29.46 15.96 0.24
N LYS A 16 -30.51 15.14 0.40
CA LYS A 16 -30.73 14.34 1.62
C LYS A 16 -29.56 13.38 1.88
N LEU A 17 -29.04 12.77 0.84
CA LEU A 17 -27.89 11.88 0.92
C LEU A 17 -26.65 12.65 1.36
N ILE A 18 -26.32 13.78 0.70
CA ILE A 18 -25.12 14.56 1.02
C ILE A 18 -25.18 15.09 2.47
N ARG A 19 -26.34 15.57 2.93
CA ARG A 19 -26.54 15.99 4.32
C ARG A 19 -26.24 14.86 5.31
N LYS A 20 -26.72 13.64 5.03
CA LYS A 20 -26.43 12.45 5.87
C LYS A 20 -24.94 12.11 5.90
N GLN A 21 -24.23 12.24 4.78
CA GLN A 21 -22.79 11.99 4.73
C GLN A 21 -22.02 13.04 5.53
N ALA A 22 -22.39 14.32 5.43
CA ALA A 22 -21.84 15.39 6.26
C ALA A 22 -22.07 15.13 7.76
N ASP A 23 -23.29 14.74 8.16
CA ASP A 23 -23.59 14.39 9.55
C ASP A 23 -22.81 13.16 10.03
N ALA A 24 -22.64 12.15 9.17
CA ALA A 24 -21.84 10.98 9.47
C ALA A 24 -20.35 11.33 9.67
N LEU A 25 -19.80 12.26 8.88
CA LEU A 25 -18.42 12.71 9.02
C LEU A 25 -18.16 13.38 10.39
N VAL A 26 -19.16 14.09 10.92
CA VAL A 26 -19.11 14.67 12.27
C VAL A 26 -19.30 13.59 13.35
N SER A 27 -20.39 12.82 13.26
CA SER A 27 -20.80 11.88 14.32
C SER A 27 -19.85 10.69 14.49
N THR A 28 -19.16 10.25 13.42
CA THR A 28 -18.10 9.23 13.51
C THR A 28 -16.79 9.76 14.11
N GLY A 29 -16.66 11.07 14.30
CA GLY A 29 -15.45 11.71 14.79
C GLY A 29 -14.35 11.92 13.75
N LEU A 30 -14.55 11.50 12.49
CA LEU A 30 -13.57 11.65 11.41
C LEU A 30 -13.24 13.12 11.11
N SER A 31 -14.21 14.03 11.21
CA SER A 31 -13.97 15.47 11.10
C SER A 31 -12.90 15.99 12.07
N LYS A 32 -12.86 15.47 13.30
CA LYS A 32 -11.84 15.82 14.32
C LYS A 32 -10.44 15.30 13.97
N LEU A 33 -10.34 14.37 13.03
CA LEU A 33 -9.08 13.83 12.51
C LEU A 33 -8.59 14.58 11.26
N GLY A 34 -9.34 15.58 10.78
CA GLY A 34 -8.98 16.39 9.61
C GLY A 34 -9.73 16.04 8.32
N TYR A 35 -10.67 15.09 8.34
CA TYR A 35 -11.56 14.84 7.22
C TYR A 35 -12.67 15.91 7.18
N VAL A 36 -12.41 17.02 6.50
CA VAL A 36 -13.29 18.21 6.55
C VAL A 36 -14.00 18.52 5.24
N TYR A 37 -13.50 18.04 4.10
CA TYR A 37 -14.13 18.29 2.80
C TYR A 37 -15.28 17.29 2.54
N VAL A 38 -16.45 17.78 2.17
CA VAL A 38 -17.59 17.01 1.65
C VAL A 38 -17.76 17.37 0.18
N ASN A 39 -17.24 16.52 -0.69
CA ASN A 39 -17.20 16.76 -2.13
C ASN A 39 -18.36 16.06 -2.82
N VAL A 40 -19.19 16.84 -3.51
CA VAL A 40 -20.23 16.35 -4.41
C VAL A 40 -19.61 16.19 -5.80
N ASP A 41 -19.57 14.96 -6.29
CA ASP A 41 -19.02 14.63 -7.60
C ASP A 41 -20.07 14.81 -8.72
N ASP A 42 -19.87 14.20 -9.89
CA ASP A 42 -20.71 14.36 -11.08
C ASP A 42 -22.23 14.14 -10.82
N CYS A 43 -23.05 14.59 -11.78
CA CYS A 43 -24.51 14.45 -11.82
C CYS A 43 -25.29 15.40 -10.91
N TRP A 44 -24.67 16.49 -10.43
CA TRP A 44 -25.38 17.57 -9.74
C TRP A 44 -25.94 18.65 -10.67
N GLN A 45 -25.40 18.75 -11.89
CA GLN A 45 -25.81 19.71 -12.91
C GLN A 45 -27.02 19.19 -13.70
N ALA A 46 -27.97 20.08 -14.00
CA ALA A 46 -29.09 19.79 -14.89
C ALA A 46 -28.84 20.27 -16.33
N SER A 47 -28.52 21.55 -16.51
CA SER A 47 -28.43 22.21 -17.81
C SER A 47 -27.66 23.54 -17.72
N ARG A 48 -27.64 24.32 -18.81
CA ARG A 48 -27.25 25.74 -18.80
C ARG A 48 -28.45 26.60 -19.22
N ASP A 49 -28.56 27.83 -18.71
CA ASP A 49 -29.55 28.80 -19.18
C ASP A 49 -29.14 29.46 -20.51
N SER A 50 -29.96 30.38 -21.03
CA SER A 50 -29.69 31.10 -22.28
C SER A 50 -28.43 31.97 -22.25
N ASP A 51 -28.00 32.39 -21.06
CA ASP A 51 -26.79 33.18 -20.83
C ASP A 51 -25.57 32.27 -20.57
N GLY A 52 -25.77 30.95 -20.63
CA GLY A 52 -24.77 29.93 -20.41
C GLY A 52 -24.46 29.65 -18.95
N ASN A 53 -25.19 30.20 -17.97
CA ASN A 53 -24.93 29.91 -16.56
C ASN A 53 -25.31 28.46 -16.24
N ILE A 54 -24.49 27.80 -15.43
CA ILE A 54 -24.75 26.44 -14.99
C ILE A 54 -25.99 26.39 -14.08
N ILE A 55 -26.91 25.46 -14.37
CA ILE A 55 -28.12 25.21 -13.59
C ILE A 55 -27.97 23.88 -12.84
N GLU A 56 -28.18 23.93 -11.54
CA GLU A 56 -28.23 22.77 -10.65
C GLU A 56 -29.50 21.92 -10.85
N ASP A 57 -29.41 20.61 -10.59
CA ASP A 57 -30.57 19.73 -10.61
C ASP A 57 -31.44 19.94 -9.38
N PHE A 58 -32.42 20.84 -9.47
CA PHE A 58 -33.39 21.10 -8.39
C PHE A 58 -34.28 19.90 -8.03
N LYS A 59 -34.35 18.86 -8.86
CA LYS A 59 -35.06 17.62 -8.47
C LYS A 59 -34.22 16.82 -7.47
N ALA A 60 -32.91 16.75 -7.68
CA ALA A 60 -31.97 16.11 -6.76
C ALA A 60 -31.59 17.01 -5.57
N PHE A 61 -31.55 18.33 -5.79
CA PHE A 61 -31.12 19.35 -4.85
C PHE A 61 -32.19 20.45 -4.69
N PRO A 62 -33.34 20.14 -4.07
CA PRO A 62 -34.51 21.04 -4.05
C PRO A 62 -34.28 22.38 -3.35
N SER A 63 -33.31 22.49 -2.43
CA SER A 63 -32.93 23.78 -1.83
C SER A 63 -31.82 24.53 -2.58
N GLY A 64 -31.27 23.93 -3.64
CA GLY A 64 -30.12 24.45 -4.40
C GLY A 64 -28.77 24.15 -3.75
N ILE A 65 -27.69 24.27 -4.53
CA ILE A 65 -26.33 23.91 -4.08
C ILE A 65 -25.84 24.87 -3.00
N LYS A 66 -26.19 26.16 -3.07
CA LYS A 66 -25.83 27.13 -2.04
C LYS A 66 -26.35 26.75 -0.66
N ALA A 67 -27.62 26.35 -0.55
CA ALA A 67 -28.22 26.00 0.73
C ALA A 67 -27.61 24.71 1.30
N LEU A 68 -27.24 23.76 0.44
CA LEU A 68 -26.49 22.57 0.84
C LEU A 68 -25.08 22.92 1.33
N SER A 69 -24.37 23.81 0.63
CA SER A 69 -23.06 24.33 1.03
C SER A 69 -23.13 25.03 2.39
N ASP A 70 -24.09 25.93 2.58
CA ASP A 70 -24.34 26.61 3.87
C ASP A 70 -24.63 25.60 5.00
N TYR A 71 -25.34 24.50 4.72
CA TYR A 71 -25.53 23.42 5.70
C TYR A 71 -24.23 22.72 6.06
N VAL A 72 -23.41 22.37 5.08
CA VAL A 72 -22.11 21.72 5.32
C VAL A 72 -21.20 22.63 6.15
N HIS A 73 -21.17 23.93 5.86
CA HIS A 73 -20.46 24.92 6.69
C HIS A 73 -20.99 25.00 8.11
N SER A 74 -22.32 24.90 8.32
CA SER A 74 -22.91 24.90 9.67
C SER A 74 -22.43 23.72 10.55
N LYS A 75 -21.87 22.67 9.94
CA LYS A 75 -21.27 21.51 10.62
C LYS A 75 -19.78 21.68 10.89
N GLY A 76 -19.19 22.83 10.56
CA GLY A 76 -17.74 23.08 10.63
C GLY A 76 -16.95 22.36 9.53
N LEU A 77 -17.62 21.92 8.47
CA LEU A 77 -17.02 21.23 7.33
C LEU A 77 -16.83 22.19 6.16
N LYS A 78 -16.14 21.74 5.12
CA LYS A 78 -15.90 22.44 3.85
C LYS A 78 -16.67 21.73 2.73
N PHE A 79 -17.21 22.49 1.79
CA PHE A 79 -18.04 21.95 0.71
C PHE A 79 -17.29 21.96 -0.62
N GLY A 80 -17.33 20.84 -1.35
CA GLY A 80 -16.66 20.70 -2.63
C GLY A 80 -17.62 20.36 -3.76
N LEU A 81 -17.27 20.78 -4.97
CA LEU A 81 -18.04 20.56 -6.19
C LEU A 81 -17.16 20.04 -7.34
N TYR A 82 -17.80 19.69 -8.44
CA TYR A 82 -17.19 19.03 -9.57
C TYR A 82 -17.64 19.65 -10.91
N SER A 83 -16.75 19.66 -11.90
CA SER A 83 -17.08 19.82 -13.32
C SER A 83 -15.98 19.16 -14.16
N SER A 84 -16.04 19.30 -15.49
CA SER A 84 -14.99 18.87 -16.41
C SER A 84 -14.44 20.05 -17.21
N ALA A 85 -13.13 20.04 -17.47
CA ALA A 85 -12.45 20.89 -18.46
C ALA A 85 -12.78 20.48 -19.90
N GLY A 86 -14.05 20.14 -20.13
CA GLY A 86 -14.67 19.71 -21.37
C GLY A 86 -16.04 20.34 -21.55
N THR A 87 -16.62 20.13 -22.72
CA THR A 87 -18.00 20.60 -23.00
C THR A 87 -19.05 19.83 -22.21
N GLN A 88 -18.73 18.59 -21.84
CA GLN A 88 -19.54 17.78 -20.94
C GLN A 88 -18.67 17.12 -19.86
N THR A 89 -19.31 16.80 -18.73
CA THR A 89 -18.74 15.91 -17.73
C THR A 89 -18.66 14.47 -18.26
N CYS A 90 -18.01 13.59 -17.50
CA CYS A 90 -17.90 12.19 -17.89
C CYS A 90 -19.27 11.49 -17.99
N GLU A 91 -20.28 11.93 -17.22
CA GLU A 91 -21.66 11.45 -17.30
C GLU A 91 -22.55 12.27 -18.26
N GLY A 92 -21.95 13.07 -19.14
CA GLY A 92 -22.68 13.82 -20.16
C GLY A 92 -23.45 15.03 -19.64
N ARG A 93 -23.18 15.50 -18.42
CA ARG A 93 -23.74 16.75 -17.88
C ARG A 93 -22.99 17.96 -18.45
N PRO A 94 -23.52 19.19 -18.37
CA PRO A 94 -22.79 20.35 -18.86
C PRO A 94 -21.42 20.51 -18.15
N GLY A 95 -20.34 20.55 -18.94
CA GLY A 95 -18.97 20.78 -18.47
C GLY A 95 -18.58 22.25 -18.51
N GLY A 96 -17.43 22.60 -17.95
CA GLY A 96 -17.00 23.99 -17.69
C GLY A 96 -16.19 24.66 -18.82
N LEU A 97 -15.84 23.92 -19.87
CA LEU A 97 -14.98 24.44 -20.94
C LEU A 97 -15.64 25.61 -21.68
N ASN A 98 -14.90 26.72 -21.82
CA ASN A 98 -15.38 28.00 -22.36
C ASN A 98 -16.44 28.71 -21.49
N HIS A 99 -16.71 28.22 -20.27
CA HIS A 99 -17.63 28.82 -19.29
C HIS A 99 -16.93 29.10 -17.96
N GLU A 100 -15.60 29.12 -17.93
CA GLU A 100 -14.81 29.12 -16.70
C GLU A 100 -15.09 30.37 -15.83
N LEU A 101 -15.20 31.55 -16.45
CA LEU A 101 -15.41 32.83 -15.75
C LEU A 101 -16.78 32.88 -15.05
N GLN A 102 -17.84 32.49 -15.75
CA GLN A 102 -19.20 32.53 -15.19
C GLN A 102 -19.43 31.41 -14.18
N ASP A 103 -18.91 30.21 -14.45
CA ASP A 103 -18.99 29.09 -13.52
C ASP A 103 -18.24 29.40 -12.21
N ALA A 104 -17.04 29.99 -12.29
CA ALA A 104 -16.29 30.40 -11.10
C ALA A 104 -17.06 31.41 -10.22
N ARG A 105 -17.76 32.38 -10.84
CA ARG A 105 -18.63 33.33 -10.08
C ARG A 105 -19.72 32.58 -9.33
N LYS A 106 -20.41 31.63 -9.99
CA LYS A 106 -21.43 30.80 -9.34
C LYS A 106 -20.84 29.97 -8.20
N TYR A 107 -19.68 29.36 -8.40
CA TYR A 107 -19.02 28.58 -7.34
C TYR A 107 -18.63 29.46 -6.14
N SER A 108 -18.21 30.71 -6.35
CA SER A 108 -17.98 31.66 -5.27
C SER A 108 -19.27 32.06 -4.55
N GLU A 109 -20.35 32.36 -5.28
CA GLU A 109 -21.69 32.66 -4.73
C GLU A 109 -22.25 31.50 -3.87
N TRP A 110 -21.99 30.27 -4.29
CA TRP A 110 -22.36 29.04 -3.57
C TRP A 110 -21.38 28.66 -2.47
N LYS A 111 -20.34 29.47 -2.25
CA LYS A 111 -19.33 29.31 -1.21
C LYS A 111 -18.59 27.96 -1.31
N ILE A 112 -18.27 27.49 -2.50
CA ILE A 112 -17.47 26.27 -2.68
C ILE A 112 -16.06 26.45 -2.07
N ASP A 113 -15.50 25.41 -1.45
CA ASP A 113 -14.16 25.40 -0.82
C ASP A 113 -13.17 24.45 -1.51
N TYR A 114 -13.67 23.53 -2.31
CA TYR A 114 -12.91 22.52 -3.04
C TYR A 114 -13.51 22.30 -4.42
N PHE A 115 -12.69 22.20 -5.45
CA PHE A 115 -13.18 21.99 -6.81
C PHE A 115 -12.38 20.91 -7.53
N LYS A 116 -13.04 19.80 -7.87
CA LYS A 116 -12.49 18.76 -8.75
C LYS A 116 -12.83 19.12 -10.20
N TYR A 117 -11.83 19.19 -11.07
CA TYR A 117 -12.04 19.51 -12.48
C TYR A 117 -11.50 18.41 -13.37
N ASP A 118 -12.42 17.72 -14.04
CA ASP A 118 -12.15 16.56 -14.88
C ASP A 118 -11.60 16.90 -16.26
N ASN A 119 -11.37 15.87 -17.07
CA ASN A 119 -10.80 16.01 -18.41
C ASN A 119 -11.67 15.40 -19.52
N CYS A 120 -12.84 14.84 -19.22
CA CYS A 120 -13.76 14.29 -20.23
C CYS A 120 -14.23 15.34 -21.25
N MET A 121 -14.45 14.94 -22.51
CA MET A 121 -15.02 15.76 -23.59
C MET A 121 -14.29 17.09 -23.85
N HIS A 122 -12.96 17.10 -23.81
CA HIS A 122 -12.12 18.28 -24.04
C HIS A 122 -11.96 18.68 -25.53
N GLU A 123 -12.76 18.14 -26.46
CA GLU A 123 -12.77 18.50 -27.89
C GLU A 123 -11.39 18.48 -28.58
N GLY A 124 -10.58 17.44 -28.32
CA GLY A 124 -9.24 17.34 -28.91
C GLY A 124 -8.18 18.29 -28.32
N ARG A 125 -8.55 19.17 -27.38
CA ARG A 125 -7.63 20.05 -26.61
C ARG A 125 -6.84 19.33 -25.50
N GLY A 126 -6.36 18.12 -25.80
CA GLY A 126 -5.72 17.22 -24.84
C GLY A 126 -4.20 17.30 -24.79
N ASP A 127 -3.54 17.97 -25.74
CA ASP A 127 -2.09 18.16 -25.69
C ASP A 127 -1.66 18.99 -24.46
N LYS A 128 -0.35 18.99 -24.16
CA LYS A 128 0.18 19.63 -22.94
C LYS A 128 -0.14 21.13 -22.87
N THR A 129 0.00 21.85 -23.98
CA THR A 129 -0.25 23.29 -24.03
C THR A 129 -1.73 23.58 -23.85
N ALA A 130 -2.58 22.86 -24.58
CA ALA A 130 -4.02 23.01 -24.49
C ALA A 130 -4.56 22.62 -23.10
N THR A 131 -4.03 21.56 -22.50
CA THR A 131 -4.35 21.14 -21.13
C THR A 131 -3.98 22.22 -20.11
N LYS A 132 -2.76 22.77 -20.18
CA LYS A 132 -2.37 23.91 -19.32
C LYS A 132 -3.32 25.10 -19.50
N SER A 133 -3.72 25.41 -20.73
CA SER A 133 -4.66 26.50 -21.01
C SER A 133 -6.04 26.25 -20.40
N ARG A 134 -6.63 25.07 -20.57
CA ARG A 134 -7.98 24.76 -20.06
C ARG A 134 -8.04 24.78 -18.52
N TYR A 135 -7.10 24.10 -17.88
CA TYR A 135 -7.04 24.07 -16.42
C TYR A 135 -6.65 25.44 -15.84
N GLY A 136 -5.76 26.18 -16.52
CA GLY A 136 -5.36 27.53 -16.16
C GLY A 136 -6.49 28.55 -16.26
N ALA A 137 -7.38 28.43 -17.25
CA ALA A 137 -8.53 29.31 -17.40
C ALA A 137 -9.44 29.27 -16.17
N LEU A 138 -9.77 28.08 -15.66
CA LEU A 138 -10.56 27.96 -14.43
C LEU A 138 -9.76 28.38 -13.19
N ARG A 139 -8.46 28.06 -13.09
CA ARG A 139 -7.61 28.57 -11.98
C ARG A 139 -7.72 30.10 -11.87
N ASP A 140 -7.53 30.80 -12.98
CA ASP A 140 -7.53 32.26 -13.02
C ASP A 140 -8.92 32.83 -12.71
N ALA A 141 -9.96 32.19 -13.24
CA ALA A 141 -11.34 32.53 -12.94
C ALA A 141 -11.67 32.37 -11.45
N LEU A 142 -11.28 31.25 -10.82
CA LEU A 142 -11.46 31.00 -9.39
C LEU A 142 -10.71 32.03 -8.53
N ASN A 143 -9.44 32.31 -8.86
CA ASN A 143 -8.63 33.31 -8.17
C ASN A 143 -9.27 34.71 -8.25
N ALA A 144 -9.81 35.09 -9.41
CA ALA A 144 -10.46 36.38 -9.61
C ALA A 144 -11.71 36.58 -8.74
N THR A 145 -12.30 35.51 -8.20
CA THR A 145 -13.44 35.63 -7.27
C THR A 145 -13.03 36.08 -5.86
N GLY A 146 -11.74 35.99 -5.51
CA GLY A 146 -11.21 36.29 -4.18
C GLY A 146 -11.55 35.25 -3.10
N ARG A 147 -12.33 34.20 -3.42
CA ARG A 147 -12.61 33.10 -2.49
C ARG A 147 -11.51 32.03 -2.58
N PRO A 148 -10.85 31.65 -1.47
CA PRO A 148 -9.91 30.53 -1.48
C PRO A 148 -10.62 29.21 -1.76
N ILE A 149 -10.25 28.54 -2.86
CA ILE A 149 -10.80 27.26 -3.30
C ILE A 149 -9.65 26.29 -3.54
N ASN A 150 -9.67 25.12 -2.90
CA ASN A 150 -8.70 24.07 -3.15
C ASN A 150 -8.99 23.43 -4.52
N TYR A 151 -8.07 23.53 -5.46
CA TYR A 151 -8.30 23.15 -6.85
C TYR A 151 -7.59 21.85 -7.22
N ALA A 152 -8.36 20.81 -7.51
CA ALA A 152 -7.89 19.46 -7.80
C ALA A 152 -8.08 19.12 -9.28
N LEU A 153 -6.97 18.94 -9.99
CA LEU A 153 -6.96 18.57 -11.40
C LEU A 153 -7.22 17.07 -11.54
N CYS A 154 -8.14 16.68 -12.41
CA CYS A 154 -8.48 15.29 -12.70
C CYS A 154 -8.20 14.99 -14.17
N SER A 155 -6.92 14.97 -14.54
CA SER A 155 -6.43 14.68 -15.89
C SER A 155 -5.77 13.31 -16.03
N TRP A 156 -5.96 12.42 -15.05
CA TRP A 156 -5.53 11.01 -15.08
C TRP A 156 -4.05 10.73 -15.39
N GLY A 157 -3.15 11.66 -15.09
CA GLY A 157 -1.74 11.55 -15.43
C GLY A 157 -1.40 11.90 -16.89
N GLU A 158 -2.39 12.25 -17.70
CA GLU A 158 -2.18 12.62 -19.10
C GLU A 158 -1.17 13.75 -19.22
N VAL A 159 -0.40 13.71 -20.32
CA VAL A 159 0.62 14.71 -20.68
C VAL A 159 1.62 15.03 -19.56
N ASN A 160 1.83 14.08 -18.64
CA ASN A 160 2.69 14.20 -17.46
C ASN A 160 2.29 15.39 -16.57
N VAL A 161 1.01 15.46 -16.18
CA VAL A 161 0.46 16.58 -15.38
C VAL A 161 1.29 16.93 -14.15
N TRP A 162 2.00 15.99 -13.53
CA TRP A 162 2.90 16.25 -12.40
C TRP A 162 4.03 17.24 -12.71
N GLU A 163 4.42 17.43 -13.97
CA GLU A 163 5.45 18.39 -14.37
C GLU A 163 4.99 19.85 -14.31
N PHE A 164 3.68 20.10 -14.34
CA PHE A 164 3.12 21.45 -14.40
C PHE A 164 1.90 21.67 -13.48
N GLY A 165 1.37 20.63 -12.85
CA GLY A 165 0.15 20.67 -12.04
C GLY A 165 0.24 21.64 -10.87
N LYS A 166 1.44 21.81 -10.29
CA LYS A 166 1.72 22.78 -9.23
C LYS A 166 1.54 24.24 -9.66
N GLU A 167 1.71 24.55 -10.94
CA GLU A 167 1.43 25.89 -11.49
C GLU A 167 -0.07 26.16 -11.61
N LEU A 168 -0.90 25.11 -11.58
CA LEU A 168 -2.31 25.17 -11.92
C LEU A 168 -3.23 24.98 -10.71
N GLY A 169 -2.92 24.05 -9.81
CA GLY A 169 -3.78 23.73 -8.68
C GLY A 169 -3.03 23.10 -7.51
N ASN A 170 -3.80 22.56 -6.57
CA ASN A 170 -3.32 22.05 -5.28
C ASN A 170 -3.13 20.53 -5.26
N SER A 171 -3.74 19.81 -6.20
CA SER A 171 -3.45 18.41 -6.48
C SER A 171 -3.75 18.07 -7.93
N TRP A 172 -3.18 16.96 -8.42
CA TRP A 172 -3.42 16.47 -9.77
C TRP A 172 -3.46 14.94 -9.80
N ARG A 173 -4.51 14.39 -10.40
CA ARG A 173 -4.68 12.94 -10.59
C ARG A 173 -3.53 12.41 -11.46
N THR A 174 -2.83 11.38 -10.97
CA THR A 174 -1.68 10.80 -11.66
C THR A 174 -2.01 9.57 -12.49
N THR A 175 -3.22 9.01 -12.33
CA THR A 175 -3.68 7.80 -13.02
C THR A 175 -5.17 7.88 -13.36
N LEU A 176 -5.62 6.95 -14.20
CA LEU A 176 -7.04 6.60 -14.33
C LEU A 176 -7.68 6.23 -12.99
N ASP A 177 -9.01 6.16 -13.00
CA ASP A 177 -9.81 5.92 -11.81
C ASP A 177 -9.50 4.60 -11.10
N ILE A 178 -9.46 4.71 -9.77
CA ILE A 178 -9.34 3.58 -8.88
C ILE A 178 -10.60 2.70 -8.94
N GLN A 179 -10.39 1.41 -8.65
CA GLN A 179 -11.46 0.46 -8.42
C GLN A 179 -11.19 -0.28 -7.11
N ASP A 180 -12.26 -0.65 -6.41
CA ASP A 180 -12.22 -1.48 -5.19
C ASP A 180 -11.76 -2.91 -5.51
N SER A 181 -10.47 -3.06 -5.82
CA SER A 181 -9.79 -4.31 -6.15
C SER A 181 -8.28 -4.15 -5.96
N TRP A 182 -7.61 -5.18 -5.45
CA TRP A 182 -6.17 -5.15 -5.22
C TRP A 182 -5.36 -4.84 -6.49
N LYS A 183 -5.79 -5.38 -7.63
CA LYS A 183 -5.15 -5.14 -8.94
C LYS A 183 -5.09 -3.65 -9.26
N SER A 184 -6.18 -2.91 -9.02
CA SER A 184 -6.22 -1.47 -9.25
C SER A 184 -5.30 -0.72 -8.28
N ILE A 185 -5.35 -1.04 -6.98
CA ILE A 185 -4.45 -0.45 -5.97
C ILE A 185 -2.99 -0.63 -6.37
N LEU A 186 -2.57 -1.87 -6.66
CA LEU A 186 -1.19 -2.17 -7.04
C LEU A 186 -0.79 -1.47 -8.34
N SER A 187 -1.70 -1.36 -9.32
CA SER A 187 -1.44 -0.65 -10.58
C SER A 187 -1.19 0.85 -10.36
N ILE A 188 -1.95 1.51 -9.48
CA ILE A 188 -1.75 2.93 -9.16
C ILE A 188 -0.45 3.14 -8.41
N ILE A 189 -0.12 2.24 -7.46
CA ILE A 189 1.15 2.28 -6.72
C ILE A 189 2.33 2.21 -7.69
N ASN A 190 2.33 1.25 -8.63
CA ASN A 190 3.41 1.10 -9.59
C ASN A 190 3.61 2.35 -10.48
N GLN A 191 2.53 3.03 -10.86
CA GLN A 191 2.60 4.25 -11.67
C GLN A 191 3.12 5.48 -10.90
N ASN A 192 3.10 5.45 -9.56
CA ASN A 192 3.49 6.57 -8.72
C ASN A 192 4.90 6.44 -8.10
N GLU A 193 5.62 5.35 -8.34
CA GLU A 193 6.92 5.03 -7.72
C GLU A 193 7.95 6.16 -7.81
N ASN A 194 7.96 6.86 -8.95
CA ASN A 194 8.98 7.88 -9.28
C ASN A 194 8.43 9.31 -9.30
N LEU A 195 7.20 9.53 -8.80
CA LEU A 195 6.56 10.84 -8.84
C LEU A 195 6.79 11.68 -7.56
N HIS A 196 7.47 11.13 -6.55
CA HIS A 196 7.71 11.77 -5.26
C HIS A 196 8.30 13.19 -5.36
N LYS A 197 9.14 13.46 -6.38
CA LYS A 197 9.82 14.74 -6.62
C LYS A 197 8.89 15.89 -7.03
N TYR A 198 7.69 15.58 -7.50
CA TYR A 198 6.71 16.58 -7.93
C TYR A 198 5.74 17.00 -6.81
N ALA A 199 5.66 16.22 -5.73
CA ALA A 199 4.80 16.52 -4.59
C ALA A 199 5.55 17.34 -3.53
N ALA A 200 4.94 18.44 -3.10
CA ALA A 200 5.44 19.32 -2.04
C ALA A 200 4.28 20.09 -1.41
N PRO A 201 4.46 20.75 -0.25
CA PRO A 201 3.45 21.64 0.31
C PRO A 201 2.86 22.59 -0.76
N GLY A 202 1.53 22.58 -0.88
CA GLY A 202 0.77 23.37 -1.85
C GLY A 202 0.43 22.66 -3.17
N GLY A 203 1.04 21.50 -3.48
CA GLY A 203 0.79 20.74 -4.71
C GLY A 203 1.14 19.26 -4.57
N PHE A 204 0.15 18.36 -4.65
CA PHE A 204 0.33 16.93 -4.38
C PHE A 204 -0.11 16.04 -5.55
N ASN A 205 0.61 14.94 -5.75
CA ASN A 205 0.16 13.84 -6.59
C ASN A 205 -1.11 13.24 -5.99
N ASP A 206 -2.18 13.15 -6.77
CA ASP A 206 -3.45 12.55 -6.37
C ASP A 206 -3.55 11.13 -6.95
N MET A 207 -3.44 10.15 -6.06
CA MET A 207 -3.56 8.73 -6.39
C MET A 207 -5.03 8.27 -6.42
N ASP A 208 -5.98 9.19 -6.48
CA ASP A 208 -7.43 8.97 -6.43
C ASP A 208 -7.97 8.60 -5.04
N MET A 209 -9.30 8.53 -4.94
CA MET A 209 -10.06 8.32 -3.71
C MET A 209 -9.76 6.98 -3.02
N LEU A 210 -10.01 6.95 -1.71
CA LEU A 210 -9.87 5.76 -0.87
C LEU A 210 -11.08 4.82 -1.01
N GLU A 211 -10.84 3.59 -1.45
CA GLU A 211 -11.83 2.51 -1.51
C GLU A 211 -12.09 1.82 -0.15
N VAL A 212 -11.41 2.28 0.92
CA VAL A 212 -11.49 1.68 2.26
C VAL A 212 -12.94 1.65 2.75
N GLY A 213 -13.48 0.43 2.91
CA GLY A 213 -14.86 0.21 3.37
C GLY A 213 -15.90 -0.02 2.28
N ASN A 214 -15.52 -0.08 1.00
CA ASN A 214 -16.45 -0.39 -0.10
C ASN A 214 -16.78 -1.88 -0.26
N GLY A 215 -15.96 -2.76 0.32
CA GLY A 215 -16.30 -4.14 0.67
C GLY A 215 -15.75 -5.23 -0.27
N ARG A 216 -14.98 -4.89 -1.31
CA ARG A 216 -14.42 -5.88 -2.25
C ARG A 216 -12.96 -6.25 -1.99
N MET A 217 -12.30 -5.60 -1.03
CA MET A 217 -10.95 -5.96 -0.58
C MET A 217 -10.95 -6.42 0.87
N THR A 218 -9.92 -7.18 1.23
CA THR A 218 -9.65 -7.62 2.60
C THR A 218 -9.24 -6.42 3.48
N GLN A 219 -9.31 -6.61 4.80
CA GLN A 219 -8.87 -5.58 5.75
C GLN A 219 -7.39 -5.24 5.59
N GLU A 220 -6.55 -6.24 5.30
CA GLU A 220 -5.11 -6.03 5.09
C GLU A 220 -4.82 -5.28 3.79
N GLU A 221 -5.53 -5.58 2.69
CA GLU A 221 -5.44 -4.81 1.46
C GLU A 221 -5.86 -3.34 1.67
N TYR A 222 -6.95 -3.10 2.41
CA TYR A 222 -7.36 -1.74 2.76
C TYR A 222 -6.35 -1.02 3.67
N ARG A 223 -5.72 -1.73 4.61
CA ARG A 223 -4.66 -1.17 5.45
C ARG A 223 -3.45 -0.79 4.60
N THR A 224 -3.06 -1.65 3.66
CA THR A 224 -1.96 -1.37 2.71
C THR A 224 -2.27 -0.17 1.84
N HIS A 225 -3.45 -0.14 1.23
CA HIS A 225 -3.97 0.99 0.46
C HIS A 225 -3.84 2.32 1.22
N PHE A 226 -4.43 2.39 2.42
CA PHE A 226 -4.40 3.61 3.23
C PHE A 226 -2.98 4.03 3.62
N SER A 227 -2.11 3.07 3.96
CA SER A 227 -0.73 3.34 4.37
C SER A 227 0.11 3.93 3.23
N VAL A 228 -0.04 3.39 2.03
CA VAL A 228 0.72 3.86 0.86
C VAL A 228 0.24 5.26 0.46
N TRP A 229 -1.07 5.51 0.40
CA TRP A 229 -1.61 6.85 0.14
C TRP A 229 -1.12 7.87 1.17
N ALA A 230 -1.08 7.47 2.45
CA ALA A 230 -0.57 8.33 3.50
C ALA A 230 0.93 8.64 3.36
N ALA A 231 1.76 7.63 3.08
CA ALA A 231 3.21 7.77 2.94
C ALA A 231 3.60 8.64 1.72
N LEU A 232 2.87 8.49 0.60
CA LEU A 232 3.13 9.21 -0.65
C LEU A 232 2.45 10.60 -0.71
N LYS A 233 1.80 11.02 0.38
CA LYS A 233 1.10 12.32 0.52
C LYS A 233 -0.03 12.54 -0.48
N SER A 234 -0.68 11.45 -0.89
CA SER A 234 -1.92 11.55 -1.68
C SER A 234 -3.04 12.21 -0.85
N PRO A 235 -3.96 12.96 -1.46
CA PRO A 235 -5.20 13.36 -0.81
C PRO A 235 -5.94 12.16 -0.21
N LEU A 236 -6.26 12.22 1.08
CA LEU A 236 -7.09 11.20 1.73
C LEU A 236 -8.57 11.59 1.60
N LEU A 237 -9.19 11.22 0.48
CA LEU A 237 -10.61 11.39 0.20
C LEU A 237 -11.34 10.05 0.34
N LEU A 238 -12.21 9.91 1.33
CA LEU A 238 -13.01 8.70 1.56
C LEU A 238 -14.04 8.51 0.45
N GLY A 239 -14.19 7.30 -0.07
CA GLY A 239 -15.13 6.96 -1.14
C GLY A 239 -16.28 6.02 -0.73
N HIS A 240 -16.41 5.67 0.55
CA HIS A 240 -17.46 4.74 1.02
C HIS A 240 -18.70 5.45 1.59
N ASP A 241 -19.74 4.69 1.93
CA ASP A 241 -20.92 5.20 2.65
C ASP A 241 -20.58 5.43 4.12
N LEU A 242 -20.39 6.70 4.53
CA LEU A 242 -20.01 7.05 5.90
C LEU A 242 -21.07 6.62 6.92
N THR A 243 -22.35 6.57 6.52
CA THR A 243 -23.45 6.13 7.40
C THR A 243 -23.39 4.64 7.73
N LYS A 244 -22.56 3.88 7.01
CA LYS A 244 -22.34 2.43 7.19
C LYS A 244 -20.91 2.10 7.58
N THR A 245 -20.17 3.08 8.09
CA THR A 245 -18.78 2.86 8.51
C THR A 245 -18.71 1.83 9.64
N THR A 246 -18.00 0.72 9.39
CA THR A 246 -17.80 -0.32 10.41
C THR A 246 -16.65 0.02 11.35
N ARG A 247 -16.56 -0.65 12.51
CA ARG A 247 -15.40 -0.53 13.42
C ARG A 247 -14.07 -0.85 12.71
N LYS A 248 -14.04 -1.91 11.91
CA LYS A 248 -12.85 -2.31 11.13
C LYS A 248 -12.43 -1.24 10.12
N THR A 249 -13.39 -0.57 9.51
CA THR A 249 -13.13 0.57 8.62
C THR A 249 -12.56 1.74 9.41
N LEU A 250 -13.17 2.11 10.54
CA LEU A 250 -12.70 3.19 11.42
C LEU A 250 -11.29 2.93 11.99
N GLU A 251 -10.94 1.67 12.27
CA GLU A 251 -9.57 1.31 12.68
C GLU A 251 -8.52 1.69 11.63
N ILE A 252 -8.88 1.67 10.35
CA ILE A 252 -7.99 2.05 9.24
C ILE A 252 -8.01 3.57 9.06
N ILE A 253 -9.17 4.12 8.70
CA ILE A 253 -9.29 5.53 8.33
C ILE A 253 -9.23 6.49 9.53
N GLY A 254 -9.31 5.95 10.76
CA GLY A 254 -9.20 6.71 12.00
C GLY A 254 -7.81 6.64 12.65
N ASN A 255 -6.84 5.95 12.03
CA ASN A 255 -5.52 5.79 12.61
C ASN A 255 -4.73 7.12 12.59
N LYS A 256 -4.76 7.82 13.73
CA LYS A 256 -4.08 9.12 13.94
C LYS A 256 -2.60 9.09 13.61
N ARG A 257 -1.91 7.96 13.85
CA ARG A 257 -0.47 7.85 13.62
C ARG A 257 -0.15 7.82 12.12
N VAL A 258 -0.94 7.11 11.34
CA VAL A 258 -0.79 7.05 9.88
C VAL A 258 -1.24 8.36 9.23
N ILE A 259 -2.33 8.96 9.72
CA ILE A 259 -2.77 10.29 9.30
C ILE A 259 -1.67 11.34 9.58
N ALA A 260 -1.01 11.29 10.73
CA ALA A 260 0.08 12.21 11.06
C ALA A 260 1.27 12.08 10.10
N ILE A 261 1.50 10.89 9.52
CA ILE A 261 2.46 10.77 8.42
C ILE A 261 1.96 11.58 7.22
N ASN A 262 0.73 11.34 6.74
CA ASN A 262 0.18 12.09 5.60
C ASN A 262 0.18 13.62 5.81
N GLN A 263 -0.09 14.06 7.04
CA GLN A 263 -0.20 15.47 7.43
C GLN A 263 1.11 16.07 7.98
N ASP A 264 2.25 15.37 7.85
CA ASP A 264 3.53 15.91 8.30
C ASP A 264 3.85 17.25 7.59
N PRO A 265 4.25 18.32 8.32
CA PRO A 265 4.47 19.64 7.76
C PRO A 265 5.55 19.75 6.67
N LEU A 266 6.49 18.79 6.58
CA LEU A 266 7.42 18.78 5.43
C LEU A 266 6.68 18.56 4.12
N GLY A 267 5.53 17.88 4.14
CA GLY A 267 4.72 17.58 2.96
C GLY A 267 5.47 16.78 1.89
N ARG A 268 6.52 16.05 2.28
CA ARG A 268 7.39 15.30 1.35
C ARG A 268 6.91 13.87 1.19
N SER A 269 6.67 13.45 -0.05
CA SER A 269 6.40 12.05 -0.38
C SER A 269 7.56 11.16 0.07
N ALA A 270 7.22 9.97 0.58
CA ALA A 270 8.22 8.92 0.76
C ALA A 270 8.82 8.50 -0.60
N ILE A 271 10.08 8.07 -0.57
CA ILE A 271 10.87 7.69 -1.74
C ILE A 271 10.99 6.17 -1.74
N LEU A 272 10.75 5.53 -2.89
CA LEU A 272 10.97 4.10 -3.05
C LEU A 272 12.48 3.83 -3.00
N ARG A 273 12.92 3.04 -2.01
CA ARG A 273 14.33 2.69 -1.78
C ARG A 273 14.67 1.31 -2.30
N ILE A 274 13.73 0.38 -2.22
CA ILE A 274 13.91 -0.99 -2.70
C ILE A 274 12.62 -1.44 -3.38
N LYS A 275 12.77 -2.05 -4.56
CA LYS A 275 11.74 -2.86 -5.21
C LYS A 275 12.36 -4.20 -5.58
N TYR A 276 11.99 -5.24 -4.84
CA TYR A 276 12.46 -6.59 -5.10
C TYR A 276 11.26 -7.51 -5.30
N ARG A 277 11.08 -8.01 -6.53
CA ARG A 277 9.86 -8.72 -6.95
C ARG A 277 8.62 -7.89 -6.64
N ASN A 278 7.78 -8.35 -5.71
CA ASN A 278 6.59 -7.65 -5.24
C ASN A 278 6.78 -7.02 -3.85
N VAL A 279 8.00 -6.95 -3.32
CA VAL A 279 8.28 -6.26 -2.05
C VAL A 279 8.75 -4.84 -2.35
N PHE A 280 8.10 -3.87 -1.72
CA PHE A 280 8.39 -2.45 -1.88
C PHE A 280 8.78 -1.87 -0.52
N VAL A 281 9.88 -1.12 -0.50
CA VAL A 281 10.36 -0.43 0.71
C VAL A 281 10.45 1.06 0.41
N TRP A 282 9.62 1.86 1.08
CA TRP A 282 9.70 3.32 1.01
C TRP A 282 10.26 3.91 2.30
N VAL A 283 11.02 5.00 2.15
CA VAL A 283 11.49 5.83 3.25
C VAL A 283 11.09 7.29 3.01
N GLY A 284 10.44 7.90 3.98
CA GLY A 284 10.08 9.33 3.95
C GLY A 284 10.66 10.10 5.12
N GLU A 285 10.93 11.38 4.90
CA GLU A 285 11.41 12.30 5.95
C GLU A 285 10.24 12.94 6.70
N LEU A 286 10.41 13.11 8.01
CA LEU A 286 9.46 13.82 8.88
C LEU A 286 10.10 15.09 9.44
N VAL A 287 9.28 16.07 9.79
CA VAL A 287 9.72 17.44 10.17
C VAL A 287 10.67 17.47 11.36
N ASP A 288 10.54 16.53 12.27
CA ASP A 288 11.35 16.41 13.48
C ASP A 288 12.66 15.62 13.27
N GLY A 289 12.91 15.17 12.04
CA GLY A 289 14.11 14.42 11.68
C GLY A 289 13.95 12.90 11.75
N ASP A 290 12.81 12.39 12.22
CA ASP A 290 12.48 10.96 12.11
C ASP A 290 12.27 10.54 10.65
N ARG A 291 12.11 9.24 10.44
CA ARG A 291 11.74 8.65 9.15
C ARG A 291 10.43 7.88 9.28
N VAL A 292 9.65 7.86 8.21
CA VAL A 292 8.65 6.81 7.99
C VAL A 292 9.28 5.72 7.14
N LEU A 293 9.13 4.46 7.56
CA LEU A 293 9.52 3.27 6.81
C LEU A 293 8.26 2.47 6.49
N LEU A 294 8.02 2.22 5.20
CA LEU A 294 6.91 1.39 4.72
C LEU A 294 7.46 0.16 4.02
N VAL A 295 7.08 -1.03 4.46
CA VAL A 295 7.45 -2.32 3.85
C VAL A 295 6.17 -3.02 3.41
N MET A 296 5.94 -3.04 2.10
CA MET A 296 4.73 -3.59 1.49
C MET A 296 5.04 -4.91 0.79
N ASN A 297 4.20 -5.91 1.01
CA ASN A 297 4.18 -7.13 0.21
C ASN A 297 3.03 -7.08 -0.80
N GLY A 298 3.37 -6.76 -2.04
CA GLY A 298 2.49 -6.76 -3.20
C GLY A 298 2.12 -8.16 -3.74
N GLY A 299 2.83 -9.20 -3.32
CA GLY A 299 2.77 -10.54 -3.91
C GLY A 299 1.72 -11.43 -3.26
N HIS A 300 1.62 -12.67 -3.75
CA HIS A 300 0.58 -13.64 -3.35
C HIS A 300 1.01 -14.62 -2.25
N LYS A 301 2.20 -14.44 -1.67
CA LYS A 301 2.73 -15.28 -0.60
C LYS A 301 3.15 -14.43 0.58
N THR A 302 3.12 -15.00 1.78
CA THR A 302 3.73 -14.40 2.95
C THR A 302 5.24 -14.36 2.77
N VAL A 303 5.84 -13.22 3.10
CA VAL A 303 7.30 -13.03 3.07
C VAL A 303 7.81 -12.62 4.44
N GLU A 304 9.07 -12.88 4.71
CA GLU A 304 9.80 -12.25 5.80
C GLU A 304 10.91 -11.39 5.24
N VAL A 305 11.01 -10.16 5.75
CA VAL A 305 11.87 -9.13 5.17
C VAL A 305 12.85 -8.60 6.22
N SER A 306 14.14 -8.68 5.91
CA SER A 306 15.22 -8.01 6.63
C SER A 306 15.84 -6.95 5.73
N ILE A 307 16.01 -5.74 6.25
CA ILE A 307 16.37 -4.55 5.47
C ILE A 307 17.62 -3.91 6.08
N ASP A 308 18.64 -3.73 5.25
CA ASP A 308 19.90 -3.08 5.65
C ASP A 308 19.71 -1.58 5.94
N MET A 309 20.46 -1.03 6.91
CA MET A 309 20.36 0.40 7.27
C MET A 309 20.76 1.36 6.16
N ALA A 310 21.43 0.89 5.10
CA ALA A 310 21.74 1.66 3.91
C ALA A 310 20.47 2.19 3.20
N ILE A 311 19.26 1.70 3.51
CA ILE A 311 17.99 2.32 3.06
C ILE A 311 17.82 3.78 3.50
N PHE A 312 18.59 4.24 4.49
CA PHE A 312 18.57 5.62 4.95
C PHE A 312 19.72 6.46 4.40
N ALA A 313 20.70 5.85 3.72
CA ALA A 313 21.88 6.50 3.17
C ALA A 313 21.57 7.26 1.87
N VAL A 314 22.37 8.28 1.53
CA VAL A 314 22.30 9.00 0.23
C VAL A 314 23.66 9.15 -0.46
N SER A 315 24.72 8.59 0.13
CA SER A 315 26.08 8.57 -0.39
C SER A 315 26.82 7.34 0.13
N GLU A 316 27.94 6.95 -0.49
CA GLU A 316 28.78 5.85 0.01
C GLU A 316 29.30 6.09 1.44
N LYS A 317 29.55 7.36 1.79
CA LYS A 317 29.90 7.74 3.16
C LYS A 317 28.77 7.38 4.12
N ASP A 318 27.53 7.73 3.78
CA ASP A 318 26.37 7.41 4.62
C ASP A 318 26.11 5.90 4.69
N VAL A 319 26.45 5.13 3.64
CA VAL A 319 26.36 3.66 3.66
C VAL A 319 27.31 3.10 4.73
N ARG A 320 28.58 3.51 4.74
CA ARG A 320 29.55 3.10 5.77
C ARG A 320 29.11 3.55 7.17
N GLU A 321 28.58 4.76 7.30
CA GLU A 321 28.08 5.25 8.59
C GLU A 321 26.83 4.48 9.07
N SER A 322 26.03 3.93 8.15
CA SER A 322 24.79 3.23 8.46
C SER A 322 24.97 1.96 9.29
N GLU A 323 26.14 1.32 9.19
CA GLU A 323 26.53 0.17 10.03
C GLU A 323 26.54 0.52 11.53
N THR A 324 26.79 1.80 11.85
CA THR A 324 26.82 2.25 13.25
C THR A 324 25.45 2.66 13.77
N TYR A 325 24.41 2.70 12.92
CA TYR A 325 23.11 3.25 13.31
C TYR A 325 22.48 2.44 14.45
N LEU A 326 21.98 3.17 15.45
CA LEU A 326 21.12 2.64 16.49
C LEU A 326 19.72 3.19 16.24
N LEU A 327 18.84 2.36 15.68
CA LEU A 327 17.49 2.78 15.29
C LEU A 327 16.44 2.26 16.26
N GLU A 328 15.44 3.09 16.51
CA GLU A 328 14.23 2.72 17.24
C GLU A 328 13.04 2.77 16.29
N THR A 329 12.27 1.69 16.19
CA THR A 329 11.08 1.63 15.34
C THR A 329 9.82 1.51 16.19
N LYS A 330 8.77 2.23 15.77
CA LYS A 330 7.43 2.18 16.34
C LYS A 330 6.43 1.78 15.27
N ASP A 331 5.78 0.62 15.40
CA ASP A 331 4.75 0.16 14.45
C ASP A 331 3.51 1.07 14.55
N LEU A 332 3.11 1.66 13.42
CA LEU A 332 2.01 2.61 13.35
C LEU A 332 0.64 1.93 13.33
N TRP A 333 0.58 0.61 13.13
CA TRP A 333 -0.64 -0.18 13.06
C TRP A 333 -0.92 -1.02 14.31
N GLU A 334 0.05 -1.18 15.22
CA GLU A 334 -0.18 -1.89 16.48
C GLU A 334 -0.93 -1.04 17.51
N ASN A 335 -2.07 -1.53 18.00
CA ASN A 335 -3.04 -0.76 18.79
C ASN A 335 -2.74 -0.66 20.30
N ASN A 336 -1.58 -1.10 20.78
CA ASN A 336 -1.27 -1.02 22.21
C ASN A 336 -0.72 0.37 22.57
N GLU A 337 -1.25 0.94 23.66
CA GLU A 337 -0.76 2.20 24.27
C GLU A 337 0.73 2.13 24.65
N GLY A 338 1.30 0.93 24.75
CA GLY A 338 2.72 0.67 24.55
C GLY A 338 2.99 0.32 23.09
N THR A 339 3.33 1.31 22.26
CA THR A 339 3.77 1.04 20.89
C THR A 339 4.98 0.12 20.96
N SER A 340 4.96 -1.05 20.30
CA SER A 340 6.12 -1.95 20.32
C SER A 340 7.33 -1.19 19.80
N VAL A 341 8.25 -0.92 20.72
CA VAL A 341 9.51 -0.25 20.45
C VAL A 341 10.54 -1.35 20.23
N ALA A 342 11.05 -1.45 19.02
CA ALA A 342 12.17 -2.34 18.72
C ALA A 342 13.41 -1.50 18.45
N THR A 343 14.55 -1.94 18.99
CA THR A 343 15.86 -1.32 18.76
C THR A 343 16.67 -2.21 17.82
N TRP A 344 17.29 -1.59 16.82
CA TRP A 344 17.97 -2.28 15.74
C TRP A 344 19.41 -1.79 15.58
N ARG A 345 20.27 -2.73 15.17
CA ARG A 345 21.64 -2.50 14.66
C ARG A 345 21.79 -3.32 13.39
N ASN A 346 22.56 -2.83 12.42
CA ASN A 346 22.85 -3.46 11.13
C ASN A 346 21.64 -3.62 10.19
N SER A 347 20.55 -4.23 10.64
CA SER A 347 19.32 -4.39 9.85
C SER A 347 18.04 -4.23 10.67
N ILE A 348 16.95 -3.86 10.00
CA ILE A 348 15.58 -3.89 10.53
C ILE A 348 14.92 -5.18 10.04
N VAL A 349 14.46 -6.02 10.97
CA VAL A 349 13.66 -7.20 10.64
C VAL A 349 12.19 -6.83 10.72
N ALA A 350 11.54 -6.65 9.57
CA ALA A 350 10.11 -6.32 9.51
C ALA A 350 9.21 -7.53 9.85
N GLY A 351 9.80 -8.71 10.05
CA GLY A 351 9.13 -9.95 10.38
C GLY A 351 8.29 -10.48 9.22
N ARG A 352 7.30 -11.33 9.54
CA ARG A 352 6.37 -11.89 8.54
C ARG A 352 5.36 -10.83 8.08
N ILE A 353 5.27 -10.67 6.77
CA ILE A 353 4.35 -9.78 6.07
C ILE A 353 3.47 -10.65 5.17
N PRO A 354 2.20 -10.87 5.51
CA PRO A 354 1.28 -11.64 4.67
C PRO A 354 1.14 -11.03 3.27
N TYR A 355 0.56 -11.80 2.35
CA TYR A 355 0.26 -11.28 1.01
C TYR A 355 -0.61 -10.02 1.10
N HIS A 356 -0.37 -9.08 0.20
CA HIS A 356 -1.09 -7.80 0.10
C HIS A 356 -1.09 -6.93 1.37
N SER A 357 -0.17 -7.20 2.29
CA SER A 357 -0.10 -6.55 3.60
C SER A 357 1.08 -5.58 3.70
N VAL A 358 1.07 -4.77 4.75
CA VAL A 358 2.07 -3.73 4.96
C VAL A 358 2.53 -3.68 6.42
N LYS A 359 3.81 -3.35 6.60
CA LYS A 359 4.37 -2.86 7.86
C LYS A 359 4.75 -1.41 7.71
N MET A 360 4.35 -0.58 8.67
CA MET A 360 4.59 0.86 8.63
C MET A 360 5.16 1.30 9.97
N TYR A 361 6.38 1.83 9.95
CA TYR A 361 7.10 2.23 11.14
C TYR A 361 7.41 3.73 11.12
N ARG A 362 7.34 4.38 12.28
CA ARG A 362 8.13 5.58 12.53
C ARG A 362 9.48 5.14 13.09
N VAL A 363 10.56 5.72 12.56
CA VAL A 363 11.93 5.32 12.84
C VAL A 363 12.72 6.53 13.34
N SER A 364 13.30 6.40 14.53
CA SER A 364 14.18 7.40 15.13
C SER A 364 15.61 6.89 15.19
N ARG A 365 16.59 7.70 14.82
CA ARG A 365 18.02 7.40 15.02
C ARG A 365 18.45 7.90 16.39
N LYS A 366 18.86 7.00 17.29
CA LYS A 366 19.18 7.33 18.69
C LYS A 366 20.60 7.88 18.87
N ASN A 367 21.50 7.56 17.94
CA ASN A 367 22.91 7.96 17.99
C ASN A 367 23.30 8.91 16.84
N GLY A 368 22.40 9.80 16.44
CA GLY A 368 22.68 10.80 15.41
C GLY A 368 21.43 11.26 14.66
N LYS A 369 21.63 11.94 13.53
CA LYS A 369 20.56 12.36 12.63
C LYS A 369 20.66 11.60 11.31
N PHE A 370 19.53 11.31 10.68
CA PHE A 370 19.54 10.76 9.33
C PHE A 370 20.01 11.82 8.32
N PRO A 371 20.72 11.42 7.24
CA PRO A 371 21.02 12.34 6.15
C PRO A 371 19.73 12.73 5.41
N SER A 372 19.75 13.91 4.79
CA SER A 372 18.61 14.38 4.00
C SER A 372 18.47 13.59 2.70
N LEU A 373 17.30 12.99 2.48
CA LEU A 373 16.96 12.24 1.26
C LEU A 373 16.87 13.13 0.01
N GLN A 374 16.82 14.46 0.17
CA GLN A 374 16.76 15.42 -0.94
C GLN A 374 18.06 15.52 -1.75
N LYS A 375 19.18 15.00 -1.23
CA LYS A 375 20.46 14.96 -1.95
C LYS A 375 20.65 13.71 -2.82
N ALA A 376 19.65 12.83 -2.92
CA ALA A 376 19.71 11.64 -3.74
C ALA A 376 19.62 12.01 -5.23
N GLY A 377 20.78 12.30 -5.86
CA GLY A 377 20.92 12.38 -7.31
C GLY A 377 20.81 11.01 -8.00
N ARG A 378 20.84 9.93 -7.20
CA ARG A 378 20.60 8.55 -7.61
C ARG A 378 19.98 7.80 -6.43
N ILE A 379 18.90 7.05 -6.68
CA ILE A 379 18.46 6.02 -5.72
C ILE A 379 19.62 5.01 -5.67
N LEU A 380 20.10 4.63 -4.49
CA LEU A 380 21.05 3.52 -4.40
C LEU A 380 20.33 2.28 -4.95
N GLU A 381 20.78 1.79 -6.10
CA GLU A 381 20.11 0.70 -6.84
C GLU A 381 20.38 -0.67 -6.20
N ASP A 382 21.44 -0.78 -5.38
CA ASP A 382 21.93 -2.04 -4.82
C ASP A 382 21.93 -2.04 -3.27
N ILE A 383 20.79 -1.71 -2.66
CA ILE A 383 20.66 -1.82 -1.20
C ILE A 383 20.35 -3.28 -0.83
N PRO A 384 21.15 -3.94 0.02
CA PRO A 384 20.89 -5.32 0.41
C PRO A 384 19.51 -5.49 1.07
N ILE A 385 18.78 -6.49 0.61
CA ILE A 385 17.51 -6.94 1.19
C ILE A 385 17.48 -8.46 1.22
N THR A 386 17.00 -9.02 2.32
CA THR A 386 16.71 -10.44 2.42
C THR A 386 15.20 -10.64 2.43
N VAL A 387 14.69 -11.43 1.49
CA VAL A 387 13.28 -11.80 1.40
C VAL A 387 13.14 -13.31 1.42
N VAL A 388 12.50 -13.85 2.45
CA VAL A 388 12.22 -15.28 2.59
C VAL A 388 10.74 -15.52 2.32
N GLU A 389 10.41 -16.26 1.25
CA GLU A 389 9.04 -16.66 0.94
C GLU A 389 8.64 -17.90 1.75
N TYR A 390 7.48 -17.85 2.41
CA TYR A 390 6.91 -19.02 3.07
C TYR A 390 6.05 -19.82 2.10
N PHE A 391 6.35 -21.11 1.97
CA PHE A 391 5.52 -22.07 1.24
C PHE A 391 4.67 -22.86 2.22
N SER A 392 3.35 -22.83 2.03
CA SER A 392 2.43 -23.75 2.71
C SER A 392 2.08 -24.85 1.72
N PHE A 393 2.72 -26.02 1.82
CA PHE A 393 2.31 -27.19 1.06
C PHE A 393 1.25 -27.94 1.87
N VAL A 394 -0.02 -27.83 1.49
CA VAL A 394 -1.07 -28.74 2.00
C VAL A 394 -1.26 -29.82 0.95
N GLY A 395 -0.40 -30.83 1.00
CA GLY A 395 -0.62 -32.07 0.25
C GLY A 395 -1.69 -32.89 0.97
N TYR A 396 -2.88 -33.02 0.37
CA TYR A 396 -3.80 -34.08 0.77
C TYR A 396 -3.20 -35.41 0.31
N CYS A 397 -2.56 -36.12 1.24
CA CYS A 397 -2.19 -37.52 1.03
C CYS A 397 -3.48 -38.34 1.15
N SER A 398 -4.20 -38.49 0.03
CA SER A 398 -5.27 -39.48 -0.06
C SER A 398 -4.64 -40.87 -0.04
N SER A 399 -5.12 -41.70 0.89
CA SER A 399 -4.78 -43.11 1.13
C SER A 399 -3.54 -43.34 2.00
N PHE A 400 -3.81 -43.76 3.24
CA PHE A 400 -2.92 -44.49 4.14
C PHE A 400 -1.44 -44.05 4.15
N HIS A 401 -1.12 -43.07 5.00
CA HIS A 401 0.05 -42.96 5.89
C HIS A 401 0.20 -41.48 6.28
N ARG A 402 0.07 -41.18 7.58
CA ARG A 402 0.12 -39.82 8.12
C ARG A 402 1.58 -39.36 8.20
N ALA A 403 2.04 -38.58 7.23
CA ALA A 403 3.24 -37.76 7.34
C ALA A 403 2.87 -36.29 7.04
N VAL A 404 3.20 -35.38 7.96
CA VAL A 404 3.14 -33.93 7.75
C VAL A 404 4.56 -33.46 7.50
N LEU A 405 4.83 -32.93 6.30
CA LEU A 405 6.12 -32.38 5.91
C LEU A 405 6.20 -30.91 6.37
N ILE A 406 7.11 -30.58 7.29
CA ILE A 406 7.41 -29.18 7.67
C ILE A 406 8.82 -28.84 7.19
N LEU A 407 8.91 -27.98 6.18
CA LEU A 407 10.18 -27.39 5.71
C LEU A 407 10.45 -26.10 6.50
N LEU A 408 11.55 -26.06 7.24
CA LEU A 408 12.07 -24.83 7.85
C LEU A 408 13.19 -24.27 6.98
N PRO A 409 13.17 -22.98 6.60
CA PRO A 409 14.26 -22.38 5.85
C PRO A 409 15.37 -21.96 6.82
N MET A 410 16.50 -22.68 6.81
CA MET A 410 17.78 -22.10 7.25
C MET A 410 18.49 -21.51 6.03
N GLY A 411 19.03 -20.31 6.19
CA GLY A 411 19.66 -19.54 5.12
C GLY A 411 20.87 -20.22 4.50
N THR A 412 21.01 -20.00 3.18
CA THR A 412 22.23 -20.15 2.38
C THR A 412 23.07 -21.41 2.63
N THR A 413 22.47 -22.58 2.45
CA THR A 413 23.02 -23.79 1.82
C THR A 413 21.90 -24.83 1.86
N ALA A 414 21.60 -25.45 0.73
CA ALA A 414 20.50 -26.42 0.65
C ALA A 414 20.84 -27.67 1.48
N GLY A 415 20.35 -27.72 2.73
CA GLY A 415 20.34 -28.90 3.58
C GLY A 415 18.90 -29.33 3.82
N LEU A 416 18.50 -30.48 3.25
CA LEU A 416 17.18 -31.09 3.46
C LEU A 416 17.16 -31.74 4.86
N LEU A 417 16.59 -31.06 5.86
CA LEU A 417 16.36 -31.66 7.19
C LEU A 417 14.92 -32.20 7.24
N LEU A 418 14.79 -33.53 7.24
CA LEU A 418 13.55 -34.24 7.56
C LEU A 418 13.25 -34.05 9.05
N SER A 419 12.09 -33.49 9.40
CA SER A 419 11.54 -33.60 10.76
C SER A 419 10.23 -34.37 10.74
N PHE A 420 10.17 -35.39 11.60
CA PHE A 420 8.98 -36.11 11.97
C PHE A 420 8.19 -35.25 12.96
N ALA A 421 6.97 -34.84 12.61
CA ALA A 421 6.01 -34.36 13.59
C ALA A 421 5.20 -35.56 14.12
N HIS A 422 5.39 -35.91 15.38
CA HIS A 422 4.37 -36.62 16.17
C HIS A 422 4.21 -35.95 17.53
N HIS A 423 2.95 -35.89 17.96
CA HIS A 423 2.35 -35.38 19.19
C HIS A 423 3.28 -35.18 20.42
N PRO A 424 3.09 -34.12 21.23
CA PRO A 424 3.96 -33.78 22.39
C PRO A 424 4.03 -34.80 23.54
N ASP A 425 3.42 -35.98 23.44
CA ASP A 425 3.31 -36.94 24.56
C ASP A 425 3.80 -38.37 24.24
N ARG A 426 4.59 -38.62 23.19
CA ARG A 426 5.20 -39.95 22.98
C ARG A 426 6.64 -39.89 22.49
N THR A 427 7.48 -40.64 23.17
CA THR A 427 8.93 -40.77 23.07
C THR A 427 9.33 -41.97 22.16
N ILE A 428 10.46 -41.90 21.43
CA ILE A 428 10.92 -42.89 20.41
C ILE A 428 11.77 -44.04 20.99
N ASP A 429 11.21 -45.24 21.07
CA ASP A 429 11.87 -46.39 21.73
C ASP A 429 13.09 -46.90 20.93
N LEU A 430 14.24 -47.04 21.59
CA LEU A 430 15.49 -47.52 20.99
C LEU A 430 15.47 -49.05 20.72
N PRO A 431 16.35 -49.58 19.85
CA PRO A 431 16.67 -51.01 19.81
C PRO A 431 17.31 -51.47 21.13
N GLU A 432 17.02 -52.69 21.58
CA GLU A 432 17.38 -53.16 22.93
C GLU A 432 18.89 -53.16 23.22
N GLU A 433 19.70 -53.32 22.17
CA GLU A 433 21.16 -53.25 22.22
C GLU A 433 21.66 -51.83 22.58
N ALA A 434 21.03 -50.79 22.02
CA ALA A 434 21.38 -49.38 22.27
C ALA A 434 20.86 -48.85 23.61
N LYS A 435 19.82 -49.49 24.17
CA LYS A 435 19.31 -49.19 25.53
C LYS A 435 20.31 -49.62 26.61
N ILE A 436 21.06 -50.69 26.37
CA ILE A 436 22.04 -51.24 27.33
C ILE A 436 23.30 -50.36 27.40
N GLU A 437 23.76 -49.80 26.28
CA GLU A 437 24.94 -48.93 26.26
C GLU A 437 24.68 -47.49 26.72
N SER A 438 23.51 -46.92 26.38
CA SER A 438 23.19 -45.52 26.70
C SER A 438 22.46 -45.32 28.03
N ASN A 439 21.92 -46.40 28.62
CA ASN A 439 21.10 -46.42 29.83
C ASN A 439 19.88 -45.44 29.78
N GLN A 440 19.44 -45.06 28.58
CA GLN A 440 18.28 -44.20 28.31
C GLN A 440 17.38 -44.83 27.25
N LYS A 441 16.06 -44.58 27.32
CA LYS A 441 15.09 -45.11 26.35
C LYS A 441 14.92 -44.25 25.09
N TYR A 442 15.46 -43.03 25.08
CA TYR A 442 15.16 -41.97 24.09
C TYR A 442 16.40 -41.11 23.81
N VAL A 443 16.56 -40.60 22.57
CA VAL A 443 17.69 -39.75 22.16
C VAL A 443 17.24 -38.40 21.56
N THR A 444 18.10 -37.39 21.66
CA THR A 444 17.92 -36.08 21.02
C THR A 444 18.26 -36.12 19.52
N ILE A 445 17.84 -35.10 18.75
CA ILE A 445 18.10 -34.99 17.30
C ILE A 445 19.60 -35.07 16.97
N GLN A 446 20.45 -34.43 17.78
CA GLN A 446 21.90 -34.47 17.60
C GLN A 446 22.48 -35.87 17.84
N GLN A 447 21.94 -36.60 18.83
CA GLN A 447 22.38 -37.97 19.14
C GLN A 447 21.90 -38.97 18.09
N ALA A 448 20.69 -38.79 17.54
CA ALA A 448 20.20 -39.58 16.42
C ALA A 448 21.05 -39.36 15.15
N TYR A 449 21.51 -38.14 14.91
CA TYR A 449 22.43 -37.82 13.82
C TYR A 449 23.78 -38.52 13.93
N GLU A 450 24.36 -38.59 15.13
CA GLU A 450 25.63 -39.30 15.36
C GLU A 450 25.47 -40.82 15.26
N LEU A 451 24.35 -41.39 15.71
CA LEU A 451 24.04 -42.82 15.58
C LEU A 451 23.94 -43.27 14.12
N LEU A 452 23.41 -42.42 13.22
CA LEU A 452 23.25 -42.73 11.80
C LEU A 452 24.53 -42.58 10.98
N LYS A 453 25.65 -42.14 11.59
CA LYS A 453 26.98 -42.19 10.97
C LYS A 453 27.59 -43.59 10.99
N ASP A 454 27.07 -44.48 11.84
CA ASP A 454 27.44 -45.88 11.85
C ASP A 454 26.61 -46.66 10.82
N ASP A 455 27.32 -47.28 9.87
CA ASP A 455 26.77 -48.01 8.74
C ASP A 455 25.86 -49.19 9.16
N LYS A 456 26.00 -49.72 10.39
CA LYS A 456 25.13 -50.78 10.92
C LYS A 456 23.69 -50.28 11.06
N TYR A 457 23.50 -49.10 11.68
CA TYR A 457 22.18 -48.53 11.95
C TYR A 457 21.57 -47.87 10.70
N ARG A 458 22.42 -47.35 9.82
CA ARG A 458 21.99 -46.75 8.55
C ARG A 458 21.26 -47.74 7.63
N ARG A 459 21.73 -48.99 7.55
CA ARG A 459 21.15 -50.03 6.66
C ARG A 459 19.78 -50.55 7.10
N GLU A 460 19.47 -50.54 8.40
CA GLU A 460 18.12 -50.86 8.88
C GLU A 460 17.11 -49.76 8.53
N TYR A 461 17.55 -48.50 8.51
CA TYR A 461 16.70 -47.35 8.19
C TYR A 461 16.40 -47.21 6.69
N ASP A 462 17.35 -47.54 5.82
CA ASP A 462 17.17 -47.47 4.36
C ASP A 462 16.10 -48.45 3.82
N GLN A 463 15.72 -49.48 4.59
CA GLN A 463 14.66 -50.43 4.19
C GLN A 463 13.24 -49.84 4.22
N PHE A 464 13.05 -48.66 4.84
CA PHE A 464 11.74 -48.03 5.00
C PHE A 464 11.39 -46.98 3.93
N GLY A 465 12.28 -46.70 2.97
CA GLY A 465 12.07 -45.66 1.96
C GLY A 465 11.79 -46.18 0.55
N SER A 466 10.52 -46.15 0.11
CA SER A 466 10.20 -46.14 -1.32
C SER A 466 9.18 -45.04 -1.62
N PHE A 467 9.52 -44.14 -2.55
CA PHE A 467 8.62 -43.06 -3.02
C PHE A 467 8.49 -43.03 -4.54
N TYR A 468 7.31 -42.57 -4.96
CA TYR A 468 6.76 -42.55 -6.31
C TYR A 468 7.17 -41.26 -7.04
N THR A 469 7.71 -41.37 -8.26
CA THR A 469 7.89 -40.22 -9.18
C THR A 469 6.86 -40.29 -10.31
N PRO A 470 5.94 -39.32 -10.48
CA PRO A 470 5.15 -39.23 -11.69
C PRO A 470 5.95 -38.48 -12.77
N SER A 471 6.26 -39.17 -13.87
CA SER A 471 6.86 -38.56 -15.08
C SER A 471 5.80 -37.90 -15.97
N PRO A 472 6.10 -36.81 -16.71
CA PRO A 472 5.17 -36.20 -17.63
C PRO A 472 5.16 -36.90 -19.00
N ASN A 473 3.96 -37.33 -19.40
CA ASN A 473 3.46 -37.63 -20.76
C ASN A 473 3.77 -38.99 -21.45
N LYS A 474 2.65 -39.72 -21.57
CA LYS A 474 2.15 -40.65 -22.62
C LYS A 474 2.28 -42.18 -22.42
N SER A 475 1.06 -42.75 -22.34
CA SER A 475 0.58 -44.06 -22.81
C SER A 475 1.26 -45.35 -22.33
N SER A 476 0.41 -46.17 -21.69
CA SER A 476 0.39 -47.64 -21.63
C SER A 476 1.64 -48.37 -21.15
N ASP A 477 1.49 -49.02 -19.98
CA ASP A 477 2.13 -50.26 -19.56
C ASP A 477 3.61 -50.46 -19.91
N THR A 478 4.49 -50.27 -18.93
CA THR A 478 5.28 -51.35 -18.31
C THR A 478 6.25 -50.79 -17.25
N ARG A 479 6.44 -51.57 -16.18
CA ARG A 479 7.23 -51.28 -14.99
C ARG A 479 8.73 -51.16 -15.33
N ALA A 480 9.41 -50.15 -14.78
CA ALA A 480 10.85 -50.17 -14.59
C ALA A 480 11.21 -49.59 -13.22
N TYR A 481 11.62 -50.46 -12.30
CA TYR A 481 12.23 -50.10 -11.02
C TYR A 481 13.72 -49.80 -11.27
N GLY A 482 14.13 -48.54 -11.12
CA GLY A 482 15.55 -48.15 -11.15
C GLY A 482 16.03 -47.84 -9.74
N SER A 483 17.11 -48.49 -9.30
CA SER A 483 17.80 -48.17 -8.05
C SER A 483 18.73 -46.98 -8.26
N ALA A 484 18.55 -45.91 -7.49
CA ALA A 484 19.54 -44.84 -7.38
C ALA A 484 20.33 -45.06 -6.08
N LYS A 485 21.64 -45.29 -6.19
CA LYS A 485 22.56 -45.19 -5.05
C LYS A 485 22.84 -43.72 -4.78
N TRP A 486 22.74 -43.31 -3.52
CA TRP A 486 23.21 -42.01 -3.06
C TRP A 486 24.74 -41.97 -3.08
N ASP A 487 25.32 -40.99 -3.77
CA ASP A 487 26.73 -40.64 -3.62
C ASP A 487 26.84 -39.54 -2.55
N TRP A 488 27.51 -39.85 -1.45
CA TRP A 488 27.75 -38.91 -0.35
C TRP A 488 29.21 -38.43 -0.45
N SER A 489 29.53 -37.64 -1.48
CA SER A 489 30.80 -36.95 -1.54
C SER A 489 30.74 -35.65 -0.73
N VAL A 490 31.51 -35.60 0.36
CA VAL A 490 31.76 -34.40 1.16
C VAL A 490 32.89 -33.63 0.50
N GLN A 491 32.64 -32.40 0.04
CA GLN A 491 33.73 -31.48 -0.34
C GLN A 491 34.18 -30.65 0.88
N ASP A 492 35.48 -30.69 1.12
CA ASP A 492 36.24 -29.97 2.16
C ASP A 492 36.19 -28.44 1.91
N PRO A 493 35.87 -27.60 2.92
CA PRO A 493 35.82 -26.15 2.77
C PRO A 493 37.23 -25.55 2.78
N GLY A 494 37.92 -25.63 1.65
CA GLY A 494 39.26 -25.09 1.50
C GLY A 494 39.58 -24.70 0.07
N THR A 495 39.75 -23.40 -0.13
CA THR A 495 40.39 -22.72 -1.27
C THR A 495 39.57 -22.39 -2.53
N ARG A 496 39.65 -21.08 -2.82
CA ARG A 496 39.57 -20.37 -4.11
C ARG A 496 38.21 -19.88 -4.63
N GLU A 497 38.17 -18.54 -4.70
CA GLU A 497 37.67 -17.65 -5.76
C GLU A 497 36.76 -18.28 -6.82
N LEU A 498 35.66 -17.59 -7.14
CA LEU A 498 35.33 -17.16 -8.50
C LEU A 498 34.15 -16.19 -8.55
N ASP A 499 34.27 -15.30 -9.55
CA ASP A 499 33.38 -14.28 -10.15
C ASP A 499 31.87 -14.30 -9.89
#